data_AF-D0MDB0-F1
#
_entry.id   AF-D0MDB0-F1
#
_cell.length_a   1.000
_cell.length_b   1.000
_cell.length_c   1.000
_cell.angle_alpha   90.00
_cell.angle_beta   90.00
_cell.angle_gamma   90.00
#
_symmetry.space_group_name_H-M   'P 1'
#
loop_
_entity.id
_entity.type
_entity.pdbx_description
1 polymer ?
#
loop_
_entity_poly.entity_id
_entity_poly.type
_entity_poly.pdbx_seq_one_letter_code
_entity_poly.pdbx_strand_id
1 'polypeptide(L)'
;MLAGLWLLLFVPTTLRAGPAPVPDTTTQACQVTRVLYALDSPHAHLQNWGLEETLYLVERHAEALPLARLFAAVVRAYEQAVDDQRTLALAALLSFDADDARAYVHGHATESEQQDARDRWIRVLNGRL
;
A
#
# COMPACT_ATOMS: atom_id res chain seq x y z
N MET A 1 -2.72 66.17 -17.60
CA MET A 1 -2.38 65.40 -16.38
C MET A 1 -3.56 64.50 -16.06
N LEU A 2 -3.27 63.24 -15.71
CA LEU A 2 -4.17 62.15 -15.22
C LEU A 2 -5.04 61.48 -16.32
N ALA A 3 -4.65 60.28 -16.78
CA ALA A 3 -4.95 58.96 -16.17
C ALA A 3 -6.45 58.63 -16.34
N GLY A 4 -6.88 57.68 -17.17
CA GLY A 4 -6.40 56.31 -17.30
C GLY A 4 -7.25 55.43 -16.39
N LEU A 5 -8.32 54.81 -16.91
CA LEU A 5 -8.92 53.62 -16.30
C LEU A 5 -9.84 52.90 -17.29
N TRP A 6 -9.34 51.79 -17.81
CA TRP A 6 -10.11 50.78 -18.52
C TRP A 6 -11.05 50.07 -17.53
N LEU A 7 -12.35 50.09 -17.82
CA LEU A 7 -13.35 49.25 -17.17
C LEU A 7 -13.18 47.81 -17.68
N LEU A 8 -12.35 47.02 -16.99
CA LEU A 8 -12.39 45.57 -17.09
C LEU A 8 -13.65 45.08 -16.37
N LEU A 9 -14.55 44.49 -17.16
CA LEU A 9 -15.69 43.70 -16.71
C LEU A 9 -15.20 42.60 -15.77
N PHE A 10 -15.29 42.83 -14.46
CA PHE A 10 -15.22 41.80 -13.45
C PHE A 10 -16.49 40.95 -13.57
N VAL A 11 -16.44 39.93 -14.42
CA VAL A 11 -17.31 38.76 -14.29
C VAL A 11 -16.77 37.97 -13.10
N PRO A 12 -17.49 37.82 -11.97
CA PRO A 12 -17.12 36.79 -11.02
C PRO A 12 -17.54 35.48 -11.68
N THR A 13 -16.66 34.88 -12.47
CA THR A 13 -16.74 33.44 -12.69
C THR A 13 -16.49 32.82 -11.32
N THR A 14 -17.58 32.57 -10.60
CA THR A 14 -17.63 31.53 -9.59
C THR A 14 -17.34 30.22 -10.34
N LEU A 15 -16.05 29.96 -10.55
CA LEU A 15 -15.53 28.64 -10.84
C LEU A 15 -15.92 27.84 -9.61
N ARG A 16 -17.09 27.20 -9.71
CA ARG A 16 -17.57 26.23 -8.76
C ARG A 16 -16.49 25.16 -8.76
N ALA A 17 -15.59 25.23 -7.78
CA ALA A 17 -14.70 24.13 -7.49
C ALA A 17 -15.63 22.91 -7.42
N GLY A 18 -15.46 21.98 -8.37
CA GLY A 18 -16.16 20.71 -8.30
C GLY A 18 -15.93 20.15 -6.90
N PRO A 19 -16.90 19.45 -6.29
CA PRO A 19 -16.67 18.82 -4.99
C PRO A 19 -15.35 18.05 -5.09
N ALA A 20 -14.46 18.28 -4.12
CA ALA A 20 -13.22 17.51 -4.02
C ALA A 20 -13.58 16.02 -4.19
N PRO A 21 -12.79 15.24 -4.96
CA PRO A 21 -13.08 13.83 -5.15
C PRO A 21 -13.26 13.21 -3.77
N VAL A 22 -14.47 12.71 -3.50
CA VAL A 22 -14.74 12.01 -2.25
C VAL A 22 -13.84 10.77 -2.28
N PRO A 23 -12.99 10.56 -1.26
CA PRO A 23 -12.15 9.37 -1.23
C PRO A 23 -13.06 8.13 -1.33
N ASP A 24 -12.77 7.27 -2.30
CA ASP A 24 -13.57 6.08 -2.59
C ASP A 24 -13.29 4.98 -1.56
N THR A 25 -13.77 5.23 -0.34
CA THR A 25 -13.61 4.36 0.82
C THR A 25 -14.29 3.00 0.63
N THR A 26 -15.29 2.93 -0.25
CA THR A 26 -16.01 1.68 -0.54
C THR A 26 -15.18 0.76 -1.42
N THR A 27 -14.59 1.30 -2.50
CA THR A 27 -13.68 0.53 -3.36
C THR A 27 -12.43 0.07 -2.60
N GLN A 28 -11.87 0.94 -1.77
CA GLN A 28 -10.70 0.59 -0.95
C GLN A 28 -11.02 -0.51 0.08
N ALA A 29 -12.16 -0.42 0.77
CA ALA A 29 -12.59 -1.48 1.69
C ALA A 29 -12.78 -2.82 0.97
N CYS A 30 -13.39 -2.82 -0.22
CA CYS A 30 -13.54 -4.03 -1.04
C CYS A 30 -12.19 -4.62 -1.47
N GLN A 31 -11.22 -3.79 -1.85
CA GLN A 31 -9.87 -4.23 -2.21
C GLN A 31 -9.18 -4.91 -1.03
N VAL A 32 -9.20 -4.28 0.15
CA VAL A 32 -8.62 -4.87 1.37
C VAL A 32 -9.25 -6.21 1.72
N THR A 33 -10.58 -6.31 1.65
CA THR A 33 -11.27 -7.59 1.90
C THR A 33 -10.80 -8.68 0.93
N ARG A 34 -10.59 -8.35 -0.35
CA ARG A 34 -10.10 -9.32 -1.34
C ARG A 34 -8.68 -9.77 -1.04
N VAL A 35 -7.80 -8.84 -0.64
CA VAL A 35 -6.43 -9.17 -0.23
C VAL A 35 -6.41 -10.08 0.98
N LEU A 36 -7.18 -9.76 2.02
CA LEU A 36 -7.28 -10.60 3.22
C LEU A 36 -7.76 -12.01 2.88
N TYR A 37 -8.77 -12.15 2.01
CA TYR A 37 -9.24 -13.46 1.55
C TYR A 37 -8.15 -14.26 0.82
N ALA A 38 -7.34 -13.59 0.00
CA ALA A 38 -6.27 -14.25 -0.73
C ALA A 38 -5.09 -14.67 0.18
N LEU A 39 -4.75 -13.85 1.18
CA LEU A 39 -3.74 -14.18 2.19
C LEU A 39 -4.15 -15.39 3.05
N ASP A 40 -5.46 -15.55 3.31
CA ASP A 40 -5.99 -16.70 4.05
C ASP A 40 -6.22 -17.95 3.17
N SER A 41 -5.97 -17.86 1.87
CA SER A 41 -6.14 -18.99 0.94
C SER A 41 -5.09 -20.08 1.16
N PRO A 42 -5.42 -21.38 1.06
CA PRO A 42 -4.42 -22.45 1.11
C PRO A 42 -3.59 -22.55 -0.18
N HIS A 43 -3.93 -21.80 -1.23
CA HIS A 43 -3.26 -21.87 -2.52
C HIS A 43 -2.14 -20.83 -2.60
N ALA A 44 -0.90 -21.29 -2.76
CA ALA A 44 0.29 -20.44 -2.83
C ALA A 44 0.19 -19.31 -3.86
N HIS A 45 -0.40 -19.56 -5.04
CA HIS A 45 -0.57 -18.52 -6.06
C HIS A 45 -1.51 -17.38 -5.61
N LEU A 46 -2.56 -17.69 -4.83
CA LEU A 46 -3.46 -16.69 -4.26
C LEU A 46 -2.80 -15.95 -3.10
N GLN A 47 -2.05 -16.65 -2.24
CA GLN A 47 -1.27 -15.99 -1.19
C GLN A 47 -0.23 -15.04 -1.78
N ASN A 48 0.51 -15.45 -2.82
CA ASN A 48 1.48 -14.59 -3.51
C ASN A 48 0.81 -13.35 -4.10
N TRP A 49 -0.32 -13.52 -4.79
CA TRP A 49 -1.10 -12.39 -5.29
C TRP A 49 -1.53 -11.45 -4.16
N GLY A 50 -2.00 -12.00 -3.01
CA GLY A 50 -2.37 -11.21 -1.85
C GLY A 50 -1.21 -10.44 -1.23
N LEU A 51 -0.01 -11.03 -1.18
CA LEU A 51 1.20 -10.38 -0.70
C LEU A 51 1.66 -9.25 -1.64
N GLU A 52 1.63 -9.49 -2.95
CA GLU A 52 1.92 -8.48 -3.97
C GLU A 52 0.95 -7.31 -3.90
N GLU A 53 -0.35 -7.59 -3.82
CA GLU A 53 -1.39 -6.56 -3.70
C GLU A 53 -1.24 -5.78 -2.39
N THR A 54 -0.83 -6.44 -1.30
CA THR A 54 -0.53 -5.74 -0.03
C THR A 54 0.58 -4.71 -0.23
N LEU A 55 1.65 -5.06 -0.95
CA LEU A 55 2.75 -4.11 -1.25
C LEU A 55 2.23 -2.87 -1.99
N TYR A 56 1.38 -3.07 -3.00
CA TYR A 56 0.79 -1.94 -3.74
C TYR A 56 -0.16 -1.10 -2.88
N LEU A 57 -1.00 -1.74 -2.05
CA LEU A 57 -1.93 -1.04 -1.19
C LEU A 57 -1.21 -0.19 -0.14
N VAL A 58 -0.21 -0.76 0.52
CA VAL A 58 0.58 -0.03 1.54
C VAL A 58 1.34 1.13 0.89
N GLU A 59 1.95 0.93 -0.29
CA GLU A 59 2.64 2.00 -1.03
C GLU A 59 1.73 3.16 -1.40
N ARG A 60 0.49 2.90 -1.84
CA ARG A 60 -0.40 3.94 -2.37
C ARG A 60 -1.41 4.53 -1.38
N HIS A 61 -1.77 3.77 -0.35
CA HIS A 61 -2.98 4.05 0.41
C HIS A 61 -2.83 3.85 1.93
N ALA A 62 -1.59 3.86 2.46
CA ALA A 62 -1.29 3.57 3.87
C ALA A 62 -2.26 4.20 4.90
N GLU A 63 -2.57 5.50 4.78
CA GLU A 63 -3.32 6.25 5.79
C GLU A 63 -4.81 5.85 5.93
N ALA A 64 -5.39 5.20 4.92
CA ALA A 64 -6.82 4.87 4.89
C ALA A 64 -7.10 3.35 5.01
N LEU A 65 -6.05 2.54 5.16
CA LEU A 65 -6.18 1.08 5.27
C LEU A 65 -6.35 0.63 6.72
N PRO A 66 -7.07 -0.48 6.98
CA PRO A 66 -7.02 -1.15 8.27
C PRO A 66 -5.68 -1.91 8.42
N LEU A 67 -4.57 -1.16 8.52
CA LEU A 67 -3.20 -1.68 8.50
C LEU A 67 -2.97 -2.79 9.53
N ALA A 68 -3.57 -2.69 10.72
CA ALA A 68 -3.43 -3.72 11.75
C ALA A 68 -3.94 -5.11 11.30
N ARG A 69 -5.04 -5.18 10.53
CA ARG A 69 -5.58 -6.46 10.03
C ARG A 69 -4.72 -7.03 8.91
N LEU A 70 -4.28 -6.17 7.99
CA LEU A 70 -3.38 -6.56 6.91
C LEU A 70 -2.05 -7.05 7.47
N PHE A 71 -1.47 -6.30 8.41
CA PHE A 71 -0.23 -6.69 9.10
C PHE A 71 -0.35 -8.06 9.75
N ALA A 72 -1.40 -8.31 10.55
CA ALA A 72 -1.61 -9.61 11.17
C ALA A 72 -1.76 -10.75 10.14
N ALA A 73 -2.43 -10.51 9.01
CA ALA A 73 -2.55 -11.50 7.94
C ALA A 73 -1.20 -11.80 7.27
N VAL A 74 -0.39 -10.76 7.00
CA VAL A 74 0.96 -10.93 6.43
C VAL A 74 1.90 -11.66 7.39
N VAL A 75 1.83 -11.37 8.70
CA VAL A 75 2.59 -12.10 9.72
C VAL A 75 2.28 -13.60 9.67
N ARG A 76 0.98 -13.98 9.63
CA ARG A 76 0.59 -15.39 9.50
C ARG A 76 1.12 -16.01 8.21
N ALA A 77 1.05 -15.30 7.10
CA ALA A 77 1.59 -15.77 5.82
C ALA A 77 3.12 -15.96 5.90
N TYR A 78 3.85 -15.04 6.54
CA TYR A 78 5.30 -15.14 6.75
C TYR A 78 5.69 -16.35 7.61
N GLU A 79 4.95 -16.61 8.68
CA GLU A 79 5.20 -17.75 9.58
C GLU A 79 4.94 -19.11 8.91
N GLN A 80 4.00 -19.16 7.96
CA GLN A 80 3.65 -20.38 7.22
C GLN A 80 4.47 -20.58 5.95
N ALA A 81 5.06 -19.50 5.41
CA ALA A 81 5.76 -19.54 4.14
C ALA A 81 7.18 -20.10 4.23
N VAL A 82 7.58 -20.76 3.15
CA VAL A 82 8.94 -21.23 2.88
C VAL A 82 9.47 -20.57 1.60
N ASP A 83 10.79 -20.60 1.42
CA ASP A 83 11.48 -20.17 0.21
C ASP A 83 11.04 -18.78 -0.31
N ASP A 84 10.83 -18.63 -1.62
CA ASP A 84 10.50 -17.37 -2.29
C ASP A 84 9.27 -16.67 -1.71
N GLN A 85 8.28 -17.45 -1.27
CA GLN A 85 7.07 -16.89 -0.67
C GLN A 85 7.38 -16.23 0.67
N ARG A 86 8.33 -16.78 1.44
CA ARG A 86 8.78 -16.18 2.70
C ARG A 86 9.48 -14.85 2.45
N THR A 87 10.31 -14.75 1.42
CA THR A 87 10.96 -13.49 1.01
C THR A 87 9.93 -12.44 0.58
N LEU A 88 8.89 -12.84 -0.15
CA LEU A 88 7.80 -11.94 -0.54
C LEU A 88 6.95 -11.49 0.66
N ALA A 89 6.68 -12.39 1.61
CA ALA A 89 5.97 -12.03 2.84
C ALA A 89 6.80 -11.08 3.71
N LEU A 90 8.11 -11.30 3.80
CA LEU A 90 9.03 -10.39 4.48
C LEU A 90 9.09 -9.02 3.79
N ALA A 91 9.04 -8.98 2.46
CA ALA A 91 8.95 -7.75 1.69
C ALA A 91 7.68 -6.98 2.05
N ALA A 92 6.54 -7.67 2.14
CA ALA A 92 5.27 -7.09 2.58
C ALA A 92 5.38 -6.53 4.01
N LEU A 93 5.97 -7.26 4.95
CA LEU A 93 6.20 -6.79 6.32
C LEU A 93 7.06 -5.51 6.36
N LEU A 94 8.13 -5.46 5.56
CA LEU A 94 9.03 -4.30 5.47
C LEU A 94 8.37 -3.07 4.83
N SER A 95 7.30 -3.25 4.05
CA SER A 95 6.57 -2.13 3.45
C SER A 95 5.71 -1.35 4.45
N PHE A 96 5.34 -1.95 5.58
CA PHE A 96 4.57 -1.26 6.61
C PHE A 96 5.47 -0.25 7.32
N ASP A 97 5.08 1.03 7.26
CA ASP A 97 5.71 2.08 8.05
C ASP A 97 5.17 2.08 9.50
N ALA A 98 5.47 1.00 10.23
CA ALA A 98 5.04 0.81 11.61
C ALA A 98 6.20 0.28 12.46
N ASP A 99 6.39 0.85 13.65
CA ASP A 99 7.42 0.40 14.59
C ASP A 99 7.26 -1.08 14.97
N ASP A 100 6.02 -1.55 15.08
CA ASP A 100 5.71 -2.97 15.33
C ASP A 100 6.19 -3.89 14.20
N ALA A 101 6.08 -3.45 12.94
CA ALA A 101 6.55 -4.22 11.80
C ALA A 101 8.09 -4.30 11.78
N ARG A 102 8.76 -3.17 12.06
CA ARG A 102 10.22 -3.12 12.17
C ARG A 102 10.73 -3.99 13.32
N ALA A 103 10.09 -3.91 14.49
CA ALA A 103 10.43 -4.71 15.65
C ALA A 103 10.24 -6.21 15.38
N TYR A 104 9.13 -6.59 14.74
CA TYR A 104 8.88 -7.98 14.35
C TYR A 104 9.98 -8.48 13.40
N VAL A 105 10.28 -7.74 12.32
CA VAL A 105 11.28 -8.14 11.34
C VAL A 105 12.68 -8.28 11.95
N HIS A 106 13.11 -7.33 12.81
CA HIS A 106 14.40 -7.43 13.49
C HIS A 106 14.52 -8.67 14.39
N GLY A 107 13.42 -9.16 14.96
CA GLY A 107 13.39 -10.39 15.76
C GLY A 107 13.36 -11.68 14.96
N HIS A 108 12.97 -11.62 13.66
CA HIS A 108 12.59 -12.81 12.89
C HIS A 108 13.31 -12.97 11.54
N ALA A 109 14.11 -12.01 11.11
CA ALA A 109 14.87 -12.07 9.85
C ALA A 109 16.26 -11.44 10.00
N THR A 110 17.26 -12.09 9.41
CA THR A 110 18.63 -11.58 9.31
C THR A 110 18.72 -10.36 8.41
N GLU A 111 19.78 -9.56 8.53
CA GLU A 111 20.00 -8.39 7.66
C GLU A 111 20.06 -8.76 6.17
N SER A 112 20.62 -9.93 5.84
CA SER A 112 20.67 -10.45 4.46
C SER A 112 19.28 -10.73 3.92
N GLU A 113 18.44 -11.46 4.66
CA GLU A 113 17.07 -11.76 4.25
C GLU A 113 16.23 -10.48 4.10
N GLN A 114 16.44 -9.50 4.97
CA GLN A 114 15.79 -8.20 4.85
C GLN A 114 16.24 -7.44 3.59
N GLN A 115 17.51 -7.56 3.19
CA GLN A 115 17.99 -6.96 1.94
C GLN A 115 17.36 -7.64 0.73
N ASP A 116 17.33 -8.97 0.70
CA ASP A 116 16.68 -9.74 -0.38
C ASP A 116 15.18 -9.40 -0.50
N ALA A 117 14.52 -9.22 0.64
CA ALA A 117 13.12 -8.80 0.70
C ALA A 117 12.92 -7.36 0.18
N ARG A 118 13.83 -6.42 0.49
CA ARG A 118 13.79 -5.06 -0.09
C ARG A 118 13.96 -5.10 -1.61
N ASP A 119 14.86 -5.93 -2.12
CA ASP A 119 15.04 -6.08 -3.56
C ASP A 119 13.82 -6.72 -4.22
N ARG A 120 13.19 -7.69 -3.54
CA ARG A 120 11.92 -8.30 -3.97
C ARG A 120 10.80 -7.27 -4.00
N TRP A 121 10.66 -6.44 -2.96
CA TRP A 121 9.69 -5.35 -2.92
C TRP A 121 9.83 -4.42 -4.13
N ILE A 122 11.04 -3.94 -4.41
CA ILE A 122 11.32 -3.06 -5.55
C ILE A 122 10.95 -3.74 -6.88
N ARG A 123 11.24 -5.04 -7.03
CA ARG A 123 10.85 -5.82 -8.22
C ARG A 123 9.34 -5.88 -8.41
N VAL A 124 8.58 -6.16 -7.35
CA VAL A 124 7.11 -6.17 -7.36
C VAL A 124 6.59 -4.82 -7.81
N LEU A 125 7.00 -3.72 -7.17
CA LEU A 125 6.49 -2.38 -7.49
C LEU A 125 6.81 -1.95 -8.94
N ASN A 126 7.91 -2.44 -9.50
CA ASN A 126 8.29 -2.17 -10.89
C ASN A 126 7.62 -3.11 -11.92
N GLY A 127 6.75 -4.03 -11.48
CA GLY A 127 6.13 -5.04 -12.34
C GLY A 127 7.12 -6.06 -12.93
N ARG A 128 8.27 -6.26 -12.28
CA ARG A 128 9.35 -7.16 -12.72
C ARG A 128 9.36 -8.41 -11.84
N LEU A 129 8.41 -9.32 -12.07
CA LEU A 129 8.27 -10.57 -11.32
C LEU A 129 8.43 -11.79 -12.22
#